data_AF-A0A1X7GRU1-F1
#
_entry.id   AF-A0A1X7GRU1-F1
#
_cell.length_a   1.000
_cell.length_b   1.000
_cell.length_c   1.000
_cell.angle_alpha   90.00
_cell.angle_beta   90.00
_cell.angle_gamma   90.00
#
_symmetry.space_group_name_H-M   'P 1'
#
loop_
_entity.id
_entity.type
_entity.pdbx_description
1 polymer ?
#
loop_
_entity_poly.entity_id
_entity_poly.type
_entity_poly.pdbx_seq_one_letter_code
_entity_poly.pdbx_strand_id
1 'polypeptide(L)'
;MIILVTGGARSGKSSFAERLCMSKSHEAVYVATAQAFDDEMKERIALHKLQRNQANYSWRNVEEPFQLVKLLSDMRENSQSDDAPTVLVDCLTLWLSNILLSYEGQEDMQEKVKAEILCLVDQAQQYPGHLIMVTNEVGSGIVPEYPLGRMYRDLAGYMNQAISRSSSEVFLVTAGIPIELKSREYRI
;
A
#
# COMPACT_ATOMS: atom_id res chain seq x y z
N MET A 1 13.31 5.61 -2.40
CA MET A 1 12.84 5.10 -3.72
C MET A 1 11.46 4.46 -3.57
N ILE A 2 10.45 4.90 -4.32
CA ILE A 2 9.08 4.37 -4.22
C ILE A 2 8.82 3.32 -5.30
N ILE A 3 8.22 2.19 -4.93
CA ILE A 3 7.74 1.15 -5.85
C ILE A 3 6.27 0.85 -5.55
N LEU A 4 5.42 0.93 -6.57
CA LEU A 4 4.00 0.60 -6.45
C LEU A 4 3.71 -0.77 -7.05
N VAL A 5 3.02 -1.63 -6.31
CA VAL A 5 2.54 -2.92 -6.80
C VAL A 5 1.01 -2.94 -6.77
N THR A 6 0.38 -2.99 -7.94
CA THR A 6 -1.07 -3.04 -8.11
C THR A 6 -1.54 -4.34 -8.77
N GLY A 7 -2.83 -4.62 -8.67
CA GLY A 7 -3.47 -5.75 -9.32
C GLY A 7 -4.80 -6.12 -8.68
N GLY A 8 -5.51 -7.07 -9.29
CA GLY A 8 -6.78 -7.56 -8.78
C GLY A 8 -6.66 -8.28 -7.42
N ALA A 9 -7.81 -8.62 -6.83
CA ALA A 9 -7.84 -9.52 -5.68
C ALA A 9 -7.26 -10.89 -6.04
N ARG A 10 -6.50 -11.50 -5.12
CA ARG A 10 -5.86 -12.83 -5.31
C ARG A 10 -4.97 -12.94 -6.57
N SER A 11 -4.48 -11.83 -7.09
CA SER A 11 -3.58 -11.79 -8.25
C SER A 11 -2.14 -12.25 -7.97
N GLY A 12 -1.76 -12.46 -6.71
CA GLY A 12 -0.38 -12.77 -6.31
C GLY A 12 0.50 -11.55 -6.00
N LYS A 13 -0.08 -10.34 -5.98
CA LYS A 13 0.68 -9.09 -5.75
C LYS A 13 1.43 -9.00 -4.43
N SER A 14 0.84 -9.46 -3.31
CA SER A 14 1.52 -9.46 -2.00
C SER A 14 2.76 -10.34 -2.01
N SER A 15 2.64 -11.58 -2.52
CA SER A 15 3.79 -12.49 -2.63
C SER A 15 4.88 -11.97 -3.57
N PHE A 16 4.51 -11.27 -4.64
CA PHE A 16 5.48 -10.59 -5.49
C PHE A 16 6.16 -9.43 -4.75
N ALA A 17 5.41 -8.59 -4.05
CA ALA A 17 5.95 -7.47 -3.28
C ALA A 17 6.90 -7.93 -2.17
N GLU A 18 6.59 -9.02 -1.46
CA GLU A 18 7.49 -9.62 -0.47
C GLU A 18 8.81 -10.09 -1.10
N ARG A 19 8.76 -10.83 -2.22
CA ARG A 19 9.98 -11.24 -2.95
C ARG A 19 10.77 -10.04 -3.46
N LEU A 20 10.09 -8.98 -3.88
CA LEU A 20 10.73 -7.75 -4.32
C LEU A 20 11.48 -7.09 -3.16
N CYS A 21 10.89 -7.00 -1.96
CA CYS A 21 11.59 -6.52 -0.76
C CYS A 21 12.84 -7.35 -0.48
N MET A 22 12.72 -8.69 -0.47
CA MET A 22 13.83 -9.59 -0.22
C MET A 22 14.97 -9.47 -1.24
N SER A 23 14.68 -8.98 -2.46
CA SER A 23 15.69 -8.73 -3.48
C SER A 23 16.42 -7.39 -3.30
N LYS A 24 15.85 -6.46 -2.52
CA LYS A 24 16.37 -5.09 -2.34
C LYS A 24 17.12 -4.93 -1.03
N SER A 25 16.82 -5.72 0.00
CA SER A 25 17.49 -5.69 1.31
C SER A 25 17.51 -7.05 1.99
N HIS A 26 18.30 -7.18 3.06
CA HIS A 26 18.36 -8.39 3.90
C HIS A 26 17.32 -8.40 5.03
N GLU A 27 16.76 -7.23 5.33
CA GLU A 27 15.69 -7.05 6.30
C GLU A 27 14.67 -6.02 5.80
N ALA A 28 13.43 -6.12 6.24
CA ALA A 28 12.39 -5.16 5.89
C ALA A 28 11.32 -5.04 6.98
N VAL A 29 10.68 -3.87 7.01
CA VAL A 29 9.50 -3.61 7.85
C VAL A 29 8.24 -3.91 7.04
N TYR A 30 7.43 -4.84 7.52
CA TYR A 30 6.11 -5.11 6.97
C TYR A 30 5.06 -4.30 7.74
N VAL A 31 4.39 -3.37 7.06
CA VAL A 31 3.30 -2.54 7.60
C VAL A 31 1.97 -3.10 7.12
N ALA A 32 1.25 -3.75 8.03
CA ALA A 32 -0.10 -4.24 7.81
C ALA A 32 -1.10 -3.13 8.13
N THR A 33 -1.92 -2.76 7.15
CA THR A 33 -2.96 -1.71 7.30
C THR A 33 -4.37 -2.32 7.46
N ALA A 34 -4.47 -3.64 7.37
CA ALA A 34 -5.71 -4.38 7.55
C ALA A 34 -6.16 -4.34 9.01
N GLN A 35 -7.47 -4.19 9.22
CA GLN A 35 -8.11 -4.43 10.51
C GLN A 35 -8.85 -5.77 10.45
N ALA A 36 -8.73 -6.56 11.51
CA ALA A 36 -9.32 -7.90 11.59
C ALA A 36 -10.75 -7.82 12.15
N PHE A 37 -11.70 -7.38 11.32
CA PHE A 37 -13.10 -7.22 11.72
C PHE A 37 -13.91 -8.52 11.71
N ASP A 38 -13.48 -9.51 10.92
CA ASP A 38 -14.11 -10.83 10.82
C ASP A 38 -13.08 -11.96 11.03
N ASP A 39 -13.59 -13.16 11.30
CA ASP A 39 -12.73 -14.32 11.62
C ASP A 39 -11.96 -14.84 10.41
N GLU A 40 -12.48 -14.68 9.18
CA GLU A 40 -11.76 -15.01 7.94
C GLU A 40 -10.50 -14.14 7.78
N MET A 41 -10.62 -12.84 8.04
CA MET A 41 -9.52 -11.89 8.01
C MET A 41 -8.51 -12.17 9.13
N LYS A 42 -8.97 -12.54 10.32
CA LYS A 42 -8.09 -12.96 11.43
C LYS A 42 -7.27 -14.19 11.07
N GLU A 43 -7.91 -15.23 10.56
CA GLU A 43 -7.23 -16.47 10.11
C GLU A 43 -6.23 -16.16 9.00
N ARG A 44 -6.61 -15.32 8.05
CA ARG A 44 -5.74 -14.91 6.95
C ARG A 44 -4.52 -14.12 7.44
N ILE A 45 -4.70 -13.18 8.35
CA ILE A 45 -3.61 -12.43 8.98
C ILE A 45 -2.67 -13.38 9.74
N ALA A 46 -3.22 -14.34 10.49
CA ALA A 46 -2.44 -15.33 11.22
C ALA A 46 -1.59 -16.20 10.27
N LEU A 47 -2.20 -16.67 9.18
CA LEU A 47 -1.50 -17.48 8.17
C LEU A 47 -0.38 -16.68 7.48
N HIS A 48 -0.63 -15.43 7.11
CA HIS A 48 0.41 -14.56 6.53
C HIS A 48 1.55 -14.29 7.52
N LYS A 49 1.25 -14.03 8.80
CA LYS A 49 2.28 -13.86 9.84
C LYS A 49 3.12 -15.12 10.00
N LEU A 50 2.49 -16.30 10.01
CA LEU A 50 3.17 -17.58 10.13
C LEU A 50 4.09 -17.85 8.93
N GLN A 51 3.61 -17.60 7.71
CA GLN A 51 4.41 -17.71 6.49
C GLN A 51 5.63 -16.78 6.52
N ARG A 52 5.47 -15.53 6.98
CA ARG A 52 6.59 -14.59 7.13
C ARG A 52 7.58 -15.03 8.22
N ASN A 53 7.10 -15.53 9.35
CA ASN A 53 7.96 -16.03 10.42
C ASN A 53 8.72 -17.31 10.02
N GLN A 54 8.19 -18.08 9.08
CA GLN A 54 8.85 -19.26 8.50
C GLN A 54 9.77 -18.92 7.34
N ALA A 55 9.62 -17.74 6.72
CA ALA A 55 10.55 -17.27 5.73
C ALA A 55 11.91 -17.04 6.40
N ASN A 56 12.99 -17.49 5.75
CA ASN A 56 14.36 -17.25 6.21
C ASN A 56 14.77 -15.79 5.89
N TYR A 57 14.02 -14.82 6.41
CA TYR A 57 14.17 -13.39 6.14
C TYR A 57 13.80 -12.56 7.38
N SER A 58 14.54 -11.49 7.64
CA SER A 58 14.33 -10.64 8.81
C SER A 58 13.18 -9.66 8.58
N TRP A 59 11.96 -10.06 8.97
CA TRP A 59 10.78 -9.21 8.94
C TRP A 59 10.52 -8.56 10.30
N ARG A 60 10.40 -7.23 10.32
CA ARG A 60 9.77 -6.50 11.43
C ARG A 60 8.31 -6.21 11.07
N ASN A 61 7.37 -6.85 11.75
CA ASN A 61 5.93 -6.63 11.51
C ASN A 61 5.41 -5.46 12.36
N VAL A 62 4.69 -4.54 11.72
CA VAL A 62 3.99 -3.41 12.35
C VAL A 62 2.55 -3.41 11.85
N GLU A 63 1.59 -3.31 12.76
CA GLU A 63 0.18 -3.09 12.43
C GLU A 63 -0.11 -1.60 12.57
N GLU A 64 -0.44 -0.93 11.47
CA GLU A 64 -0.75 0.49 11.47
C GLU A 64 -1.88 0.80 10.46
N PRO A 65 -3.14 0.69 10.90
CA PRO A 65 -4.30 0.89 10.02
C PRO A 65 -4.62 2.36 9.72
N PHE A 66 -4.14 3.33 10.50
CA PHE A 66 -4.53 4.74 10.38
C PHE A 66 -3.34 5.68 10.19
N GLN A 67 -2.35 5.63 11.09
CA GLN A 67 -1.26 6.60 11.19
C GLN A 67 -0.07 6.26 10.29
N LEU A 68 -0.32 5.73 9.08
CA LEU A 68 0.72 5.36 8.13
C LEU A 68 1.64 6.54 7.78
N VAL A 69 1.06 7.74 7.59
CA VAL A 69 1.80 8.98 7.30
C VAL A 69 2.80 9.29 8.41
N LYS A 70 2.34 9.25 9.67
CA LYS A 70 3.18 9.48 10.83
C LYS A 70 4.26 8.41 10.97
N LEU A 71 3.90 7.14 10.79
CA LEU A 71 4.84 6.02 10.86
C LEU A 71 6.01 6.21 9.87
N LEU A 72 5.72 6.63 8.63
CA LEU A 72 6.76 6.90 7.64
C LEU A 72 7.64 8.11 8.02
N SER A 73 7.04 9.18 8.57
CA SER A 73 7.77 10.34 9.09
C SER A 73 8.71 9.95 10.24
N ASP A 74 8.20 9.19 11.21
CA ASP A 74 8.95 8.72 12.37
C ASP A 74 10.10 7.80 11.92
N MET A 75 9.86 6.89 10.97
CA MET A 75 10.92 6.04 10.42
C MET A 75 12.00 6.85 9.70
N ARG A 76 11.61 7.86 8.92
CA ARG A 76 12.54 8.77 8.26
C ARG A 76 13.41 9.51 9.27
N GLU A 77 12.80 10.11 10.29
CA GLU A 77 13.51 10.91 11.31
C GLU A 77 14.47 10.08 12.15
N ASN A 78 14.14 8.82 12.40
CA ASN A 78 15.00 7.89 13.13
C ASN A 78 16.06 7.21 12.26
N SER A 79 16.06 7.43 10.94
CA SER A 79 17.04 6.84 10.03
C SER A 79 18.10 7.87 9.64
N GLN A 80 19.37 7.47 9.66
CA GLN A 80 20.38 8.18 8.88
C GLN A 80 20.15 7.88 7.39
N SER A 81 20.45 8.82 6.49
CA SER A 81 20.04 8.77 5.08
C SER A 81 20.42 7.48 4.35
N ASP A 82 21.52 6.83 4.73
CA ASP A 82 22.04 5.61 4.10
C ASP A 82 21.59 4.29 4.78
N ASP A 83 20.87 4.35 5.90
CA ASP A 83 20.49 3.17 6.71
C ASP A 83 18.97 3.03 6.91
N ALA A 84 18.20 3.74 6.08
CA ALA A 84 16.75 3.67 6.18
C ALA A 84 16.23 2.28 5.74
N PRO A 85 15.39 1.62 6.55
CA PRO A 85 14.98 0.25 6.26
C PRO A 85 14.13 0.19 4.99
N THR A 86 14.10 -0.98 4.35
CA THR A 86 13.09 -1.24 3.31
C THR A 86 11.73 -1.44 3.98
N VAL A 87 10.69 -0.79 3.47
CA VAL A 87 9.33 -0.83 4.00
C VAL A 87 8.39 -1.41 2.96
N LEU A 88 7.57 -2.38 3.39
CA LEU A 88 6.45 -2.94 2.62
C LEU A 88 5.13 -2.56 3.27
N VAL A 89 4.28 -1.82 2.56
CA VAL A 89 2.92 -1.49 2.99
C VAL A 89 1.92 -2.39 2.27
N ASP A 90 1.16 -3.21 3.00
CA ASP A 90 0.12 -4.09 2.45
C ASP A 90 -1.19 -3.97 3.27
N CYS A 91 -2.24 -3.30 2.77
CA CYS A 91 -2.32 -2.56 1.50
C CYS A 91 -2.97 -1.18 1.63
N LEU A 92 -2.63 -0.32 0.68
CA LEU A 92 -3.15 1.04 0.59
C LEU A 92 -4.68 1.10 0.45
N THR A 93 -5.31 0.11 -0.17
CA THR A 93 -6.77 0.08 -0.29
C THR A 93 -7.49 -0.17 1.03
N LEU A 94 -6.90 -0.95 1.94
CA LEU A 94 -7.45 -1.12 3.29
C LEU A 94 -7.19 0.13 4.14
N TRP A 95 -6.00 0.73 4.04
CA TRP A 95 -5.73 2.02 4.67
C TRP A 95 -6.74 3.08 4.20
N LEU A 96 -6.96 3.21 2.89
CA LEU A 96 -7.94 4.14 2.32
C LEU A 96 -9.35 3.88 2.86
N SER A 97 -9.76 2.62 2.99
CA SER A 97 -11.05 2.28 3.59
C SER A 97 -11.15 2.76 5.03
N ASN A 98 -10.10 2.55 5.84
CA ASN A 98 -10.05 2.99 7.24
C ASN A 98 -10.14 4.52 7.34
N ILE A 99 -9.38 5.25 6.51
CA ILE A 99 -9.41 6.72 6.46
C ILE A 99 -10.78 7.23 6.00
N LEU A 100 -11.35 6.64 4.95
CA LEU A 100 -12.67 7.00 4.44
C LEU A 100 -13.74 6.86 5.54
N LEU A 101 -13.78 5.72 6.22
CA LEU A 101 -14.73 5.47 7.30
C LEU A 101 -14.51 6.39 8.52
N SER A 102 -13.29 6.83 8.77
CA SER A 102 -13.00 7.77 9.88
C SER A 102 -13.65 9.16 9.70
N TYR A 103 -13.99 9.52 8.46
CA TYR A 103 -14.66 10.77 8.11
C TYR A 103 -16.14 10.59 7.74
N GLU A 104 -16.71 9.40 7.94
CA GLU A 104 -18.09 9.11 7.59
C GLU A 104 -19.07 10.08 8.26
N GLY A 105 -20.02 10.60 7.47
CA GLY A 105 -21.02 11.57 7.93
C GLY A 105 -20.58 13.04 7.91
N GLN A 106 -19.33 13.34 7.54
CA GLN A 106 -18.84 14.71 7.40
C GLN A 106 -19.13 15.26 5.99
N GLU A 107 -19.53 16.53 5.89
CA GLU A 107 -19.89 17.16 4.60
C GLU A 107 -18.70 17.24 3.62
N ASP A 108 -17.47 17.40 4.15
CA ASP A 108 -16.20 17.55 3.43
C ASP A 108 -15.35 16.26 3.46
N MET A 109 -16.01 15.11 3.63
CA MET A 109 -15.38 13.79 3.74
C MET A 109 -14.44 13.49 2.56
N GLN A 110 -14.86 13.79 1.32
CA GLN A 110 -14.05 13.48 0.15
C GLN A 110 -12.77 14.32 0.08
N GLU A 111 -12.86 15.61 0.42
CA GLU A 111 -11.75 16.56 0.48
C GLU A 111 -10.74 16.16 1.55
N LYS A 112 -11.22 15.77 2.73
CA LYS A 112 -10.36 15.30 3.83
C LYS A 112 -9.59 14.04 3.45
N VAL A 113 -10.24 13.06 2.84
CA VAL A 113 -9.56 11.83 2.39
C VAL A 113 -8.54 12.12 1.29
N LYS A 114 -8.84 13.05 0.36
CA LYS A 114 -7.85 13.50 -0.64
C LYS A 114 -6.65 14.16 0.01
N ALA A 115 -6.84 14.95 1.06
CA ALA A 115 -5.75 15.56 1.80
C ALA A 115 -4.86 14.50 2.46
N GLU A 116 -5.44 13.47 3.09
CA GLU A 116 -4.69 12.33 3.66
C GLU A 116 -3.88 11.58 2.60
N ILE A 117 -4.45 11.34 1.41
CA ILE A 117 -3.72 10.74 0.29
C ILE A 117 -2.52 11.60 -0.11
N LEU A 118 -2.70 12.93 -0.20
CA LEU A 118 -1.60 13.84 -0.57
C LEU A 118 -0.52 13.88 0.51
N CYS A 119 -0.88 13.87 1.79
CA CYS A 119 0.05 13.76 2.91
C CYS A 119 0.86 12.45 2.83
N LEU A 120 0.21 11.32 2.49
CA LEU A 120 0.89 10.05 2.28
C LEU A 120 1.90 10.13 1.12
N VAL A 121 1.52 10.75 -0.01
CA VAL A 121 2.44 10.91 -1.15
C VAL A 121 3.65 11.75 -0.76
N ASP A 122 3.44 12.85 -0.05
CA ASP A 122 4.51 13.73 0.42
C ASP A 122 5.51 13.00 1.33
N GLN A 123 5.01 12.26 2.33
CA GLN A 123 5.87 11.48 3.21
C GLN A 123 6.57 10.32 2.49
N ALA A 124 5.89 9.66 1.55
CA ALA A 124 6.48 8.61 0.73
C ALA A 124 7.64 9.14 -0.14
N GLN A 125 7.52 10.35 -0.69
CA GLN A 125 8.57 10.99 -1.49
C GLN A 125 9.80 11.35 -0.66
N GLN A 126 9.58 11.75 0.59
CA GLN A 126 10.66 12.11 1.51
C GLN A 126 11.31 10.90 2.19
N TYR A 127 10.80 9.69 1.96
CA TYR A 127 11.35 8.48 2.56
C TYR A 127 12.68 8.07 1.90
N PRO A 128 13.80 8.03 2.66
CA PRO A 128 15.13 7.78 2.09
C PRO A 128 15.32 6.34 1.60
N GLY A 129 14.68 5.35 2.23
CA GLY A 129 14.82 3.92 1.90
C GLY A 129 13.97 3.45 0.72
N HIS A 130 13.90 2.13 0.52
CA HIS A 130 12.96 1.52 -0.42
C HIS A 130 11.57 1.43 0.20
N LEU A 131 10.58 2.07 -0.42
CA LEU A 131 9.18 2.02 0.01
C LEU A 131 8.36 1.29 -1.05
N ILE A 132 7.99 0.05 -0.76
CA ILE A 132 7.15 -0.78 -1.61
C ILE A 132 5.72 -0.73 -1.07
N MET A 133 4.78 -0.27 -1.90
CA MET A 133 3.38 -0.12 -1.52
C MET A 133 2.49 -1.03 -2.38
N VAL A 134 1.65 -1.82 -1.73
CA VAL A 134 0.67 -2.70 -2.38
C VAL A 134 -0.69 -2.01 -2.40
N THR A 135 -1.35 -2.01 -3.56
CA THR A 135 -2.71 -1.49 -3.74
C THR A 135 -3.53 -2.45 -4.61
N ASN A 136 -4.85 -2.33 -4.59
CA ASN A 136 -5.72 -3.07 -5.49
C ASN A 136 -6.15 -2.19 -6.67
N GLU A 137 -6.29 -2.81 -7.84
CA GLU A 137 -7.05 -2.23 -8.94
C GLU A 137 -8.53 -2.58 -8.79
N VAL A 138 -9.37 -1.57 -8.52
CA VAL A 138 -10.80 -1.73 -8.21
C VAL A 138 -11.72 -1.04 -9.22
N GLY A 139 -11.17 -0.32 -10.19
CA GLY A 139 -11.91 0.46 -11.18
C GLY A 139 -12.30 -0.32 -12.44
N SER A 140 -11.82 -1.56 -12.60
CA SER A 140 -12.07 -2.39 -13.80
C SER A 140 -13.39 -3.20 -13.75
N GLY A 141 -14.23 -2.94 -12.74
CA GLY A 141 -15.51 -3.63 -12.53
C GLY A 141 -16.74 -2.76 -12.77
N ILE A 142 -17.89 -3.23 -12.32
CA ILE A 142 -19.17 -2.50 -12.40
C ILE A 142 -19.14 -1.32 -11.42
N VAL A 143 -19.89 -0.25 -11.75
CA VAL A 143 -20.10 0.88 -10.83
C VAL A 143 -20.87 0.40 -9.58
N PRO A 144 -20.35 0.63 -8.36
CA PRO A 144 -21.07 0.26 -7.15
C PRO A 144 -22.45 0.93 -7.04
N GLU A 145 -23.43 0.18 -6.54
CA GLU A 145 -24.81 0.67 -6.35
C GLU A 145 -24.91 1.74 -5.26
N TYR A 146 -24.07 1.64 -4.23
CA TYR A 146 -24.10 2.52 -3.07
C TYR A 146 -23.15 3.73 -3.22
N PRO A 147 -23.54 4.94 -2.78
CA PRO A 147 -22.72 6.16 -2.89
C PRO A 147 -21.31 6.01 -2.30
N LEU A 148 -21.21 5.42 -1.09
CA LEU A 148 -19.92 5.22 -0.42
C LEU A 148 -18.98 4.33 -1.24
N GLY A 149 -19.51 3.28 -1.87
CA GLY A 149 -18.73 2.40 -2.74
C GLY A 149 -18.20 3.11 -3.99
N ARG A 150 -19.00 4.00 -4.60
CA ARG A 150 -18.53 4.83 -5.73
C ARG A 150 -17.42 5.78 -5.30
N MET A 151 -17.61 6.45 -4.17
CA MET A 151 -16.60 7.36 -3.60
C MET A 151 -15.29 6.62 -3.30
N TYR A 152 -15.35 5.47 -2.65
CA TYR A 152 -14.18 4.62 -2.40
C TYR A 152 -13.46 4.24 -3.69
N ARG A 153 -14.19 3.75 -4.70
CA ARG A 153 -13.61 3.36 -6.00
C ARG A 153 -12.89 4.53 -6.66
N ASP A 154 -13.52 5.71 -6.70
CA ASP A 154 -12.97 6.89 -7.36
C ASP A 154 -11.74 7.43 -6.60
N LEU A 155 -11.78 7.43 -5.26
CA LEU A 155 -10.64 7.80 -4.41
C LEU A 155 -9.47 6.80 -4.49
N ALA A 156 -9.75 5.51 -4.62
CA ALA A 156 -8.73 4.48 -4.83
C ALA A 156 -8.00 4.69 -6.16
N GLY A 157 -8.75 4.99 -7.23
CA GLY A 157 -8.18 5.36 -8.52
C GLY A 157 -7.33 6.64 -8.44
N TYR A 158 -7.79 7.66 -7.72
CA TYR A 158 -7.04 8.89 -7.48
C TYR A 158 -5.74 8.63 -6.70
N MET A 159 -5.80 7.85 -5.61
CA MET A 159 -4.63 7.47 -4.81
C MET A 159 -3.60 6.70 -5.64
N ASN A 160 -4.04 5.70 -6.41
CA ASN A 160 -3.16 4.91 -7.28
C ASN A 160 -2.45 5.80 -8.31
N GLN A 161 -3.15 6.78 -8.89
CA GLN A 161 -2.55 7.76 -9.80
C GLN A 161 -1.55 8.68 -9.10
N ALA A 162 -1.89 9.21 -7.93
CA ALA A 162 -1.02 10.12 -7.19
C ALA A 162 0.29 9.43 -6.77
N ILE A 163 0.21 8.19 -6.28
CA ILE A 163 1.37 7.41 -5.86
C ILE A 163 2.19 6.95 -7.06
N SER A 164 1.55 6.44 -8.13
CA SER A 164 2.25 5.96 -9.32
C SER A 164 3.07 7.07 -10.00
N ARG A 165 2.59 8.31 -10.03
CA ARG A 165 3.37 9.47 -10.53
C ARG A 165 4.70 9.62 -9.80
N SER A 166 4.69 9.52 -8.48
CA SER A 166 5.86 9.59 -7.61
C SER A 166 6.69 8.31 -7.55
N SER A 167 6.18 7.20 -8.11
CA SER A 167 6.84 5.90 -8.06
C SER A 167 7.95 5.80 -9.10
N SER A 168 9.07 5.20 -8.74
CA SER A 168 10.15 4.90 -9.69
C SER A 168 9.83 3.68 -10.56
N GLU A 169 9.19 2.67 -9.97
CA GLU A 169 8.74 1.44 -10.63
C GLU A 169 7.26 1.24 -10.29
N VAL A 170 6.47 0.74 -11.26
CA VAL A 170 5.06 0.40 -11.03
C VAL A 170 4.79 -0.97 -11.63
N PHE A 171 4.37 -1.93 -10.82
CA PHE A 171 4.06 -3.29 -11.26
C PHE A 171 2.57 -3.54 -11.28
N LEU A 172 2.05 -4.06 -12.39
CA LEU A 172 0.74 -4.71 -12.45
C LEU A 172 0.92 -6.21 -12.33
N VAL A 173 0.34 -6.83 -11.31
CA VAL A 173 0.38 -8.28 -11.14
C VAL A 173 -0.95 -8.88 -11.56
N THR A 174 -0.90 -9.80 -12.52
CA THR A 174 -2.07 -10.53 -13.04
C THR A 174 -1.76 -12.02 -13.08
N ALA A 175 -2.62 -12.86 -12.47
CA ALA A 175 -2.41 -14.32 -12.41
C ALA A 175 -1.00 -14.74 -11.91
N GLY A 176 -0.43 -13.99 -10.97
CA GLY A 176 0.90 -14.20 -10.40
C GLY A 176 2.05 -13.63 -11.22
N ILE A 177 1.78 -13.04 -12.40
CA ILE A 177 2.78 -12.51 -13.32
C ILE A 177 2.92 -11.00 -13.12
N PRO A 178 4.07 -10.49 -12.64
CA PRO A 178 4.33 -9.06 -12.54
C PRO A 178 4.75 -8.47 -13.89
N ILE A 179 4.13 -7.37 -14.27
CA ILE A 179 4.46 -6.57 -15.46
C ILE A 179 4.86 -5.18 -14.98
N GLU A 180 6.11 -4.78 -15.23
CA GLU A 180 6.57 -3.43 -14.93
C GLU A 180 6.00 -2.47 -15.99
N LEU A 181 5.18 -1.51 -15.54
CA LEU A 181 4.41 -0.59 -16.37
C LEU A 181 5.24 0.64 -16.78
N LYS A 182 6.10 1.18 -15.92
CA LYS A 182 6.81 2.45 -16.23
C LYS A 182 7.86 2.31 -17.32
N SER A 183 8.45 1.13 -17.48
CA SER A 183 9.35 0.77 -18.58
C SER A 183 8.64 0.68 -19.93
N ARG A 184 7.30 0.59 -19.91
CA ARG A 184 6.43 0.53 -21.09
C ARG A 184 5.54 1.77 -21.22
N GLU A 185 5.73 2.76 -20.35
CA GLU A 185 4.92 3.97 -20.31
C GLU A 185 5.14 4.82 -21.56
N TYR A 186 4.05 5.16 -22.24
CA TYR A 186 4.08 6.13 -23.31
C TYR A 186 4.11 7.55 -22.72
N ARG A 187 5.15 8.33 -23.02
CA ARG A 187 5.36 9.67 -22.46
C ARG A 187 4.89 10.73 -23.45
N ILE A 188 3.92 11.55 -23.03
CA ILE A 188 3.40 12.73 -23.74
C ILE A 188 3.68 14.01 -22.98
#